data_AF-A0A6C0KSL1-F1
#
_entry.id   AF-A0A6C0KSL1-F1
#
_cell.length_a   1.000
_cell.length_b   1.000
_cell.length_c   1.000
_cell.angle_alpha   90.00
_cell.angle_beta   90.00
_cell.angle_gamma   90.00
#
_symmetry.space_group_name_H-M   'P 1'
#
loop_
_entity.id
_entity.type
_entity.pdbx_description
1 polymer ?
#
loop_
_entity_poly.entity_id
_entity_poly.type
_entity_poly.pdbx_seq_one_letter_code
_entity_poly.pdbx_strand_id
1 'polypeptide(L)'
;MISCITLKNDTFKQFKIKNVDEENIYKKCGYKSSNNFSKLYTWTIDSGLELELWSKVDSASKVYNQHSIFLKYAINVNSNNKCIFLLKNNNNYTNLDGKYFNDFFDLKEVIETESHANDADANANDANANDADANANNANDAKILKNLEKNLDKNLDKNLDKNLDKNLDKNLDKNLDKNEDIDVNSELSYELYSYSDEETDIS
;
A
#
# COMPACT_ATOMS: atom_id res chain seq x y z
N MET A 1 21.73 -5.54 1.01
CA MET A 1 20.76 -5.83 -0.07
C MET A 1 19.39 -5.80 0.57
N ILE A 2 18.44 -5.08 0.00
CA ILE A 2 17.10 -4.89 0.56
C ILE A 2 16.06 -5.50 -0.38
N SER A 3 14.93 -5.94 0.16
CA SER A 3 13.79 -6.39 -0.64
C SER A 3 12.91 -5.19 -1.01
N CYS A 4 12.45 -5.15 -2.26
CA CYS A 4 11.50 -4.17 -2.77
C CYS A 4 10.39 -4.86 -3.56
N ILE A 5 9.31 -4.14 -3.83
CA ILE A 5 8.19 -4.66 -4.62
C ILE A 5 7.99 -3.77 -5.84
N THR A 6 7.75 -4.37 -7.00
CA THR A 6 7.40 -3.65 -8.23
C THR A 6 6.05 -4.09 -8.74
N LEU A 7 5.36 -3.19 -9.42
CA LEU A 7 4.13 -3.48 -10.13
C LEU A 7 4.30 -3.13 -11.61
N LYS A 8 3.89 -4.06 -12.47
CA LYS A 8 3.75 -3.85 -13.92
C LYS A 8 2.65 -4.76 -14.43
N ASN A 9 1.73 -4.23 -15.24
CA ASN A 9 0.60 -4.99 -15.80
C ASN A 9 -0.15 -5.80 -14.72
N ASP A 10 -0.46 -5.16 -13.59
CA ASP A 10 -1.19 -5.74 -12.45
C ASP A 10 -0.52 -6.96 -11.78
N THR A 11 0.77 -7.18 -12.06
CA THR A 11 1.56 -8.23 -11.43
C THR A 11 2.55 -7.62 -10.45
N PHE A 12 2.45 -8.01 -9.17
CA PHE A 12 3.43 -7.66 -8.15
C PHE A 12 4.60 -8.64 -8.13
N LYS A 13 5.81 -8.08 -8.09
CA LYS A 13 7.05 -8.85 -7.99
C LYS A 13 7.92 -8.33 -6.86
N GLN A 14 8.38 -9.23 -6.00
CA GLN A 14 9.36 -8.95 -4.96
C GLN A 14 10.73 -9.48 -5.36
N PHE A 15 11.74 -8.65 -5.23
CA PHE A 15 13.13 -9.03 -5.46
C PHE A 15 14.07 -8.20 -4.60
N LYS A 16 15.33 -8.64 -4.56
CA LYS A 16 16.38 -8.02 -3.74
C LYS A 16 17.25 -7.08 -4.58
N ILE A 17 17.57 -5.91 -4.04
CA ILE A 17 18.39 -4.89 -4.70
C ILE A 17 19.54 -4.42 -3.81
N LYS A 18 20.68 -4.07 -4.42
CA LYS A 18 21.85 -3.47 -3.77
C LYS A 18 21.99 -2.02 -4.20
N ASN A 19 22.58 -1.21 -3.31
CA ASN A 19 22.94 0.19 -3.52
C ASN A 19 21.74 0.95 -4.10
N VAL A 20 20.70 1.17 -3.29
CA VAL A 20 19.54 1.98 -3.70
C VAL A 20 19.61 3.34 -3.02
N ASP A 21 19.44 4.37 -3.84
CA ASP A 21 19.34 5.78 -3.46
C ASP A 21 18.44 6.50 -4.48
N GLU A 22 18.03 7.73 -4.15
CA GLU A 22 17.11 8.52 -4.98
C GLU A 22 17.65 8.77 -6.40
N GLU A 23 18.97 8.75 -6.59
CA GLU A 23 19.62 8.96 -7.88
C GLU A 23 19.63 7.71 -8.76
N ASN A 24 19.42 6.51 -8.20
CA ASN A 24 19.60 5.26 -8.94
C ASN A 24 18.39 4.31 -8.96
N ILE A 25 17.32 4.61 -8.21
CA ILE A 25 16.09 3.79 -8.15
C ILE A 25 15.52 3.51 -9.54
N TYR A 26 15.58 4.48 -10.46
CA TYR A 26 15.05 4.32 -11.83
C TYR A 26 15.67 3.11 -12.57
N LYS A 27 16.96 2.82 -12.30
CA LYS A 27 17.67 1.68 -12.90
C LYS A 27 17.09 0.35 -12.43
N LYS A 28 16.58 0.30 -11.18
CA LYS A 28 15.95 -0.90 -10.60
C LYS A 28 14.59 -1.21 -11.23
N CYS A 29 13.98 -0.23 -11.89
CA CYS A 29 12.79 -0.41 -12.70
C CYS A 29 13.11 -0.71 -14.19
N GLY A 30 14.38 -0.82 -14.57
CA GLY A 30 14.81 -1.06 -15.95
C GLY A 30 14.81 0.19 -16.84
N TYR A 31 14.71 1.39 -16.27
CA TYR A 31 14.78 2.63 -17.05
C TYR A 31 16.24 3.02 -17.34
N LYS A 32 16.48 3.56 -18.56
CA LYS A 32 17.80 4.02 -18.99
C LYS A 32 18.21 5.38 -18.43
N SER A 33 17.25 6.21 -18.01
CA SER A 33 17.49 7.54 -17.44
C SER A 33 16.47 7.86 -16.34
N SER A 34 16.83 8.80 -15.47
CA SER A 34 15.96 9.38 -14.43
C SER A 34 14.97 10.40 -14.97
N ASN A 35 14.95 10.68 -16.28
CA ASN A 35 14.06 11.69 -16.85
C ASN A 35 12.60 11.36 -16.52
N ASN A 36 11.94 12.33 -15.89
CA ASN A 36 10.57 12.24 -15.39
C ASN A 36 10.34 11.08 -14.41
N PHE A 37 11.37 10.48 -13.84
CA PHE A 37 11.24 9.45 -12.81
C PHE A 37 11.35 10.12 -11.44
N SER A 38 10.27 10.04 -10.66
CA SER A 38 10.21 10.71 -9.36
C SER A 38 9.36 9.91 -8.37
N LYS A 39 9.47 10.32 -7.11
CA LYS A 39 8.55 9.87 -6.07
C LYS A 39 7.15 10.40 -6.39
N LEU A 40 6.17 9.51 -6.40
CA LEU A 40 4.77 9.83 -6.67
C LEU A 40 3.97 9.95 -5.37
N TYR A 41 4.31 9.14 -4.38
CA TYR A 41 3.55 9.08 -3.13
C TYR A 41 4.41 8.58 -1.98
N THR A 42 4.09 9.04 -0.77
CA THR A 42 4.67 8.56 0.49
C THR A 42 3.53 8.25 1.46
N TRP A 43 3.48 7.01 1.95
CA TRP A 43 2.65 6.65 3.10
C TRP A 43 3.50 6.68 4.37
N THR A 44 3.16 7.55 5.30
CA THR A 44 3.76 7.56 6.64
C THR A 44 3.09 6.48 7.49
N ILE A 45 3.87 5.48 7.92
CA ILE A 45 3.39 4.35 8.70
C ILE A 45 3.53 4.66 10.20
N ASP A 46 4.74 5.04 10.61
CA ASP A 46 5.11 5.36 12.00
C ASP A 46 6.16 6.48 12.01
N SER A 47 6.57 6.93 13.19
CA SER A 47 7.65 7.91 13.35
C SER A 47 8.94 7.41 12.67
N GLY A 48 9.25 7.99 11.52
CA GLY A 48 10.42 7.64 10.71
C GLY A 48 10.23 6.43 9.80
N LEU A 49 9.08 5.75 9.78
CA LEU A 49 8.84 4.64 8.85
C LEU A 49 7.91 5.09 7.73
N GLU A 50 8.40 5.05 6.50
CA GLU A 50 7.71 5.53 5.30
C GLU A 50 7.72 4.46 4.20
N LEU A 51 6.58 4.27 3.53
CA LEU A 51 6.51 3.53 2.28
C LEU A 51 6.46 4.52 1.13
N GLU A 52 7.40 4.43 0.19
CA GLU A 52 7.50 5.31 -0.96
C GLU A 52 7.11 4.58 -2.25
N LEU A 53 6.36 5.25 -3.12
CA LEU A 53 6.08 4.82 -4.49
C LEU A 53 6.84 5.71 -5.47
N TRP A 54 7.60 5.09 -6.36
CA TRP A 54 8.35 5.77 -7.42
C TRP A 54 7.95 5.24 -8.80
N SER A 55 7.83 6.14 -9.78
CA SER A 55 7.56 5.79 -11.17
C SER A 55 7.88 6.96 -12.10
N LYS A 56 7.69 6.74 -13.41
CA LYS A 56 7.68 7.81 -14.40
C LYS A 56 6.38 8.60 -14.37
N VAL A 57 6.53 9.93 -14.44
CA VAL A 57 5.47 10.91 -14.63
C VAL A 57 5.36 11.20 -16.13
N ASP A 58 4.36 10.63 -16.79
CA ASP A 58 4.12 10.88 -18.21
C ASP A 58 2.99 11.89 -18.39
N SER A 59 3.28 13.00 -19.06
CA SER A 59 2.27 14.00 -19.44
C SER A 59 1.57 13.67 -20.75
N ALA A 60 2.12 12.73 -21.55
CA ALA A 60 1.69 12.47 -22.92
C ALA A 60 0.60 11.39 -23.04
N SER A 61 0.62 10.37 -22.18
CA SER A 61 -0.33 9.25 -22.20
C SER A 61 -1.27 9.31 -21.01
N LYS A 62 -2.57 9.36 -21.29
CA LYS A 62 -3.66 9.44 -20.29
C LYS A 62 -4.24 8.09 -19.91
N VAL A 63 -3.55 6.99 -20.22
CA VAL A 63 -3.97 5.63 -19.85
C VAL A 63 -3.31 5.24 -18.54
N TYR A 64 -4.05 5.36 -17.45
CA TYR A 64 -3.55 5.11 -16.10
C TYR A 64 -3.91 3.70 -15.62
N ASN A 65 -3.03 3.12 -14.82
CA ASN A 65 -3.25 1.83 -14.20
C ASN A 65 -4.46 1.92 -13.23
N GLN A 66 -5.34 0.91 -13.28
CA GLN A 66 -6.61 0.88 -12.55
C GLN A 66 -6.56 0.06 -11.26
N HIS A 67 -5.36 -0.33 -10.80
CA HIS A 67 -5.19 -1.09 -9.58
C HIS A 67 -5.78 -0.36 -8.37
N SER A 68 -6.39 -1.12 -7.46
CA SER A 68 -7.16 -0.60 -6.32
C SER A 68 -6.37 0.39 -5.45
N ILE A 69 -5.07 0.15 -5.25
CA ILE A 69 -4.16 1.07 -4.54
C ILE A 69 -4.17 2.45 -5.21
N PHE A 70 -3.99 2.52 -6.51
CA PHE A 70 -3.88 3.80 -7.21
C PHE A 70 -5.19 4.57 -7.22
N LEU A 71 -6.31 3.87 -7.37
CA LEU A 71 -7.64 4.48 -7.27
C LEU A 71 -7.91 5.01 -5.86
N LYS A 72 -7.61 4.22 -4.82
CA LYS A 72 -7.84 4.58 -3.40
C LYS A 72 -7.08 5.84 -2.98
N TYR A 73 -5.85 6.01 -3.46
CA TYR A 73 -5.00 7.15 -3.11
C TYR A 73 -4.94 8.24 -4.19
N ALA A 74 -5.78 8.14 -5.23
CA ALA A 74 -5.80 9.07 -6.37
C ALA A 74 -4.43 9.29 -7.04
N ILE A 75 -3.66 8.20 -7.18
CA ILE A 75 -2.31 8.22 -7.77
C ILE A 75 -2.38 7.89 -9.25
N ASN A 76 -1.81 8.74 -10.10
CA ASN A 76 -1.76 8.51 -11.54
C ASN A 76 -0.44 7.84 -11.95
N VAL A 77 -0.47 6.51 -12.11
CA VAL A 77 0.64 5.75 -12.71
C VAL A 77 0.24 5.34 -14.12
N ASN A 78 1.05 5.64 -15.14
CA ASN A 78 0.76 5.18 -16.49
C ASN A 78 0.75 3.64 -16.55
N SER A 79 -0.21 3.05 -17.27
CA SER A 79 -0.37 1.58 -17.34
C SER A 79 0.85 0.86 -17.88
N ASN A 80 1.65 1.52 -18.72
CA ASN A 80 2.85 0.93 -19.31
C ASN A 80 4.08 1.03 -18.39
N ASN A 81 4.01 1.86 -17.35
CA ASN A 81 5.16 2.12 -16.49
C ASN A 81 5.29 1.04 -15.43
N LYS A 82 6.50 0.53 -15.27
CA LYS A 82 6.90 -0.22 -14.09
C LYS A 82 7.12 0.77 -12.95
N CYS A 83 6.43 0.58 -11.84
CA CYS A 83 6.67 1.33 -10.61
C CYS A 83 7.32 0.46 -9.54
N ILE A 84 7.88 1.10 -8.52
CA ILE A 84 8.55 0.43 -7.40
C ILE A 84 8.09 1.02 -6.06
N PHE A 85 7.89 0.13 -5.11
CA PHE A 85 7.58 0.39 -3.72
C PHE A 85 8.81 0.10 -2.87
N LEU A 86 9.17 1.06 -2.02
CA LEU A 86 10.36 0.99 -1.17
C LEU A 86 9.99 1.39 0.25
N LEU A 87 10.46 0.61 1.23
CA LEU A 87 10.31 0.94 2.64
C LEU A 87 11.54 1.74 3.09
N LYS A 88 11.32 2.90 3.71
CA LYS A 88 12.35 3.80 4.20
C LYS A 88 12.19 3.96 5.72
N ASN A 89 13.28 3.73 6.45
CA ASN A 89 13.35 3.95 7.89
C ASN A 89 14.35 5.08 8.16
N ASN A 90 13.82 6.20 8.67
CA ASN A 90 14.43 7.51 8.74
C ASN A 90 14.92 7.94 7.36
N ASN A 91 16.22 7.80 7.10
CA ASN A 91 16.84 8.19 5.83
C ASN A 91 17.36 6.99 5.02
N ASN A 92 17.16 5.76 5.49
CA ASN A 92 17.73 4.57 4.87
C ASN A 92 16.64 3.64 4.35
N TYR A 93 16.79 3.17 3.11
CA TYR A 93 15.93 2.11 2.58
C TYR A 93 16.18 0.78 3.29
N THR A 94 15.11 0.07 3.63
CA THR A 94 15.11 -1.19 4.36
C THR A 94 14.27 -2.25 3.63
N ASN A 95 14.20 -3.46 4.20
CA ASN A 95 13.45 -4.57 3.59
C ASN A 95 11.95 -4.32 3.60
N LEU A 96 11.33 -4.32 2.42
CA LEU A 96 9.89 -4.43 2.26
C LEU A 96 9.51 -5.91 2.08
N ASP A 97 8.84 -6.46 3.08
CA ASP A 97 8.29 -7.82 3.03
C ASP A 97 6.93 -7.85 2.31
N GLY A 98 6.72 -8.85 1.45
CA GLY A 98 5.50 -8.98 0.67
C GLY A 98 4.24 -9.24 1.51
N LYS A 99 4.36 -10.01 2.59
CA LYS A 99 3.23 -10.23 3.49
C LYS A 99 2.84 -8.91 4.17
N TYR A 100 3.84 -8.18 4.67
CA TYR A 100 3.61 -6.84 5.24
C TYR A 100 2.95 -5.88 4.24
N PHE A 101 3.42 -5.86 2.99
CA PHE A 101 2.84 -5.04 1.92
C PHE A 101 1.38 -5.39 1.64
N ASN A 102 1.05 -6.68 1.54
CA ASN A 102 -0.31 -7.14 1.33
C ASN A 102 -1.21 -6.77 2.51
N ASP A 103 -0.75 -6.99 3.74
CA ASP A 103 -1.49 -6.65 4.95
C ASP A 103 -1.74 -5.12 5.03
N PHE A 104 -0.76 -4.29 4.63
CA PHE A 104 -0.88 -2.82 4.63
C PHE A 104 -1.96 -2.30 3.66
N PHE A 105 -2.06 -2.90 2.47
CA PHE A 105 -3.02 -2.49 1.45
C PHE A 105 -4.32 -3.32 1.41
N ASP A 106 -4.46 -4.32 2.29
CA ASP A 106 -5.54 -5.31 2.29
C ASP A 106 -5.66 -6.06 0.95
N LEU A 107 -4.52 -6.51 0.41
CA LEU A 107 -4.45 -7.23 -0.86
C LEU A 107 -4.54 -8.75 -0.64
N LYS A 108 -5.30 -9.41 -1.51
CA LYS A 108 -5.39 -10.88 -1.58
C LYS A 108 -4.43 -11.50 -2.61
N GLU A 109 -3.57 -10.67 -3.19
CA GLU A 109 -2.75 -11.04 -4.33
C GLU A 109 -1.47 -11.77 -3.91
N VAL A 110 -1.02 -12.69 -4.75
CA VAL A 110 0.25 -13.39 -4.54
C VAL A 110 1.36 -12.54 -5.13
N ILE A 111 2.35 -12.16 -4.31
CA ILE A 111 3.54 -11.46 -4.77
C ILE A 111 4.56 -12.50 -5.25
N GLU A 112 4.93 -12.43 -6.53
CA GLU A 112 5.92 -13.32 -7.10
C GLU A 112 7.30 -12.99 -6.54
N THR A 113 7.97 -13.97 -5.92
CA THR A 113 9.35 -13.79 -5.44
C THR A 113 10.33 -14.21 -6.52
N GLU A 114 11.11 -13.27 -7.05
CA GLU A 114 12.20 -13.59 -7.98
C GLU A 114 13.43 -14.01 -7.16
N SER A 115 13.73 -15.31 -7.17
CA SER A 115 15.01 -15.82 -6.69
C SER A 115 16.07 -15.55 -7.76
N HIS A 116 16.74 -14.40 -7.70
CA HIS A 116 17.97 -14.24 -8.45
C HIS A 116 19.07 -15.05 -7.77
N ALA A 117 19.32 -16.25 -8.30
CA ALA A 117 20.66 -16.84 -8.25
C ALA A 117 21.61 -15.78 -8.84
N ASN A 118 22.75 -15.59 -8.16
CA ASN A 118 23.73 -14.55 -8.48
C ASN A 118 23.91 -14.40 -9.99
N ASP A 119 23.66 -13.21 -10.53
CA ASP A 119 24.32 -12.83 -11.76
C ASP A 119 25.01 -11.50 -11.60
N ALA A 120 26.28 -11.55 -11.98
CA ALA A 120 27.21 -10.46 -11.95
C ALA A 120 26.74 -9.34 -12.89
N ASP A 121 27.26 -8.17 -12.59
CA ASP A 121 27.49 -7.06 -13.50
C ASP A 121 27.40 -7.46 -15.00
N ALA A 122 26.24 -7.21 -15.62
CA ALA A 122 26.04 -7.39 -17.06
C ALA A 122 25.61 -6.05 -17.64
N ASN A 123 26.61 -5.18 -17.77
CA ASN A 123 26.62 -4.13 -18.77
C ASN A 123 26.73 -4.80 -20.15
N ALA A 124 25.58 -5.15 -20.75
CA ALA A 124 25.53 -5.66 -22.12
C ALA A 124 24.63 -4.74 -22.95
N ASN A 125 25.30 -3.90 -23.76
CA ASN A 125 24.72 -3.45 -25.01
C ASN A 125 24.45 -4.70 -25.86
N ASP A 126 23.19 -4.94 -26.24
CA ASP A 126 22.96 -5.53 -27.55
C ASP A 126 21.61 -5.10 -28.12
N ALA A 127 21.68 -4.69 -29.37
CA ALA A 127 20.56 -4.40 -30.23
C ALA A 127 20.50 -5.54 -31.24
N ASN A 128 19.57 -6.47 -31.09
CA ASN A 128 18.80 -6.99 -32.22
C ASN A 128 17.67 -7.89 -31.72
N ALA A 129 16.44 -7.49 -32.02
CA ALA A 129 15.31 -8.39 -32.06
C ALA A 129 15.40 -9.15 -33.39
N ASN A 130 15.32 -10.49 -33.35
CA ASN A 130 14.53 -11.31 -34.26
C ASN A 130 14.59 -12.80 -33.87
N ASP A 131 13.40 -13.36 -33.70
CA ASP A 131 12.97 -14.75 -33.94
C ASP A 131 13.72 -15.94 -33.31
N ALA A 132 13.07 -16.59 -32.33
CA ALA A 132 12.99 -18.05 -32.24
C ALA A 132 11.90 -18.46 -31.21
N ASP A 133 10.80 -18.97 -31.75
CA ASP A 133 9.56 -19.37 -31.10
C ASP A 133 9.53 -20.86 -30.64
N ALA A 134 8.66 -21.11 -29.66
CA ALA A 134 7.89 -22.31 -29.38
C ALA A 134 8.57 -23.70 -29.35
N ASN A 135 8.93 -24.18 -28.14
CA ASN A 135 8.61 -25.58 -27.79
C ASN A 135 8.65 -25.97 -26.29
N ALA A 136 8.83 -25.06 -25.33
CA ALA A 136 9.02 -25.43 -23.92
C ALA A 136 7.78 -25.29 -23.01
N ASN A 137 6.70 -24.66 -23.47
CA ASN A 137 5.64 -24.15 -22.58
C ASN A 137 4.53 -25.17 -22.22
N ASN A 138 4.33 -26.24 -22.99
CA ASN A 138 3.11 -27.05 -22.86
C ASN A 138 3.09 -28.03 -21.66
N ALA A 139 4.22 -28.32 -21.02
CA ALA A 139 4.28 -29.31 -19.93
C ALA A 139 4.06 -28.69 -18.53
N ASN A 140 4.31 -27.39 -18.38
CA ASN A 140 4.28 -26.73 -17.08
C ASN A 140 2.87 -26.24 -16.70
N ASP A 141 2.08 -25.84 -17.71
CA ASP A 141 0.74 -25.25 -17.52
C ASP A 141 -0.26 -26.26 -16.93
N ALA A 142 -0.19 -27.53 -17.35
CA ALA A 142 -1.09 -28.58 -16.86
C ALA A 142 -0.87 -28.95 -15.38
N LYS A 143 0.33 -28.68 -14.84
CA LYS A 143 0.69 -28.99 -13.44
C LYS A 143 0.28 -27.85 -12.49
N ILE A 144 0.26 -26.62 -12.99
CA ILE A 144 -0.14 -25.42 -12.25
C ILE A 144 -1.66 -25.40 -12.04
N LEU A 145 -2.45 -25.70 -13.08
CA LEU A 145 -3.92 -25.73 -13.01
C LEU A 145 -4.46 -26.71 -11.96
N LYS A 146 -3.88 -27.91 -11.85
CA LYS A 146 -4.33 -28.93 -10.88
C LYS A 146 -4.05 -28.58 -9.41
N ASN A 147 -3.08 -27.70 -9.14
CA ASN A 147 -2.75 -27.28 -7.78
C ASN A 147 -3.59 -26.09 -7.29
N LEU A 148 -4.07 -25.23 -8.21
CA LEU A 148 -4.99 -24.13 -7.86
C LEU A 148 -6.36 -24.65 -7.40
N GLU A 149 -6.96 -25.60 -8.13
CA GLU A 149 -8.33 -26.07 -7.84
C GLU A 149 -8.46 -26.77 -6.48
N LYS A 150 -7.44 -27.56 -6.06
CA LYS A 150 -7.52 -28.31 -4.79
C LYS A 150 -7.32 -27.47 -3.53
N ASN A 151 -6.72 -26.29 -3.63
CA ASN A 151 -6.44 -25.42 -2.48
C ASN A 151 -7.52 -24.35 -2.24
N LEU A 152 -8.27 -23.97 -3.28
CA LEU A 152 -9.38 -23.01 -3.14
C LEU A 152 -10.53 -23.57 -2.29
N ASP A 153 -10.95 -24.82 -2.52
CA ASP A 153 -12.16 -25.37 -1.88
C ASP A 153 -12.01 -25.67 -0.37
N LYS A 154 -10.80 -25.92 0.14
CA LYS A 154 -10.61 -26.30 1.55
C LYS A 154 -10.36 -25.14 2.50
N ASN A 155 -9.98 -23.96 1.99
CA ASN A 155 -9.61 -22.81 2.82
C ASN A 155 -10.67 -21.70 2.88
N LEU A 156 -11.64 -21.69 1.96
CA LEU A 156 -12.77 -20.76 2.03
C LEU A 156 -13.69 -21.04 3.22
N ASP A 157 -14.07 -22.31 3.45
CA ASP A 157 -15.11 -22.65 4.44
C ASP A 157 -14.66 -22.50 5.90
N LYS A 158 -13.37 -22.67 6.21
CA LYS A 158 -12.91 -22.68 7.62
C LYS A 158 -12.55 -21.31 8.20
N ASN A 159 -12.31 -20.30 7.35
CA ASN A 159 -11.83 -18.99 7.79
C ASN A 159 -12.87 -17.88 7.72
N LEU A 160 -14.00 -18.08 7.03
CA LEU A 160 -15.13 -17.13 7.10
C LEU A 160 -15.82 -17.15 8.47
N ASP A 161 -16.06 -18.33 9.06
CA ASP A 161 -16.79 -18.43 10.33
C ASP A 161 -16.03 -17.87 11.53
N LYS A 162 -14.69 -17.98 11.57
CA LYS A 162 -13.93 -17.59 12.77
C LYS A 162 -13.61 -16.10 12.89
N ASN A 163 -13.64 -15.36 11.79
CA ASN A 163 -13.26 -13.94 11.77
C ASN A 163 -14.46 -12.97 11.79
N LEU A 164 -15.67 -13.41 11.42
CA LEU A 164 -16.87 -12.59 11.63
C LEU A 164 -17.26 -12.50 13.11
N ASP A 165 -17.23 -13.61 13.86
CA ASP A 165 -17.65 -13.62 15.27
C ASP A 165 -16.76 -12.77 16.19
N LYS A 166 -15.44 -12.73 15.96
CA LYS A 166 -14.51 -12.04 16.88
C LYS A 166 -14.44 -10.53 16.70
N ASN A 167 -14.81 -10.00 15.53
CA ASN A 167 -14.68 -8.58 15.22
C ASN A 167 -15.99 -7.78 15.39
N LEU A 168 -17.15 -8.44 15.37
CA LEU A 168 -18.41 -7.76 15.70
C LEU A 168 -18.57 -7.53 17.21
N ASP A 169 -18.23 -8.51 18.06
CA ASP A 169 -18.41 -8.39 19.52
C ASP A 169 -17.54 -7.29 20.15
N LYS A 170 -16.32 -7.05 19.64
CA LYS A 170 -15.40 -6.06 20.24
C LYS A 170 -15.66 -4.61 19.87
N ASN A 171 -16.41 -4.35 18.80
CA ASN A 171 -16.65 -2.99 18.30
C ASN A 171 -18.00 -2.40 18.72
N LEU A 172 -18.98 -3.24 19.10
CA LEU A 172 -20.25 -2.76 19.66
C LEU A 172 -20.13 -2.37 21.14
N ASP A 173 -19.33 -3.09 21.92
CA ASP A 173 -19.23 -2.88 23.38
C ASP A 173 -18.51 -1.57 23.77
N LYS A 174 -17.69 -1.00 22.88
CA LYS A 174 -16.90 0.22 23.17
C LYS A 174 -17.55 1.54 22.77
N ASN A 175 -18.63 1.51 21.98
CA ASN A 175 -19.26 2.73 21.45
C ASN A 175 -20.59 3.09 22.12
N LEU A 176 -21.17 2.22 22.95
CA LEU A 176 -22.42 2.51 23.67
C LEU A 176 -22.20 3.10 25.08
N ASP A 177 -21.01 2.96 25.66
CA ASP A 177 -20.77 3.30 27.07
C ASP A 177 -20.28 4.76 27.32
N LYS A 178 -20.30 5.63 26.30
CA LYS A 178 -19.72 6.99 26.37
C LYS A 178 -20.66 8.15 26.07
N ASN A 179 -21.94 7.89 25.81
CA ASN A 179 -22.85 8.93 25.31
C ASN A 179 -24.06 9.27 26.18
N GLU A 180 -24.17 8.75 27.41
CA GLU A 180 -25.36 9.01 28.26
C GLU A 180 -25.14 9.94 29.46
N ASP A 181 -23.97 10.54 29.68
CA ASP A 181 -23.72 11.25 30.95
C ASP A 181 -23.07 12.64 30.83
N ILE A 182 -23.58 13.48 29.93
CA ILE A 182 -23.25 14.92 29.92
C ILE A 182 -24.54 15.77 29.91
N ASP A 183 -25.06 15.93 31.14
CA ASP A 183 -25.38 17.20 31.79
C ASP A 183 -26.44 18.12 31.15
N VAL A 184 -27.69 17.72 31.37
CA VAL A 184 -28.87 18.59 31.29
C VAL A 184 -28.87 19.55 32.48
N ASN A 185 -28.03 20.60 32.50
CA ASN A 185 -28.17 21.64 33.54
C ASN A 185 -27.61 23.04 33.23
N SER A 186 -27.19 23.36 32.00
CA SER A 186 -26.55 24.67 31.73
C SER A 186 -27.50 25.78 31.22
N GLU A 187 -28.81 25.57 31.15
CA GLU A 187 -29.75 26.57 30.58
C GLU A 187 -30.67 27.28 31.59
N LEU A 188 -30.50 27.08 32.91
CA LEU A 188 -31.42 27.63 33.93
C LEU A 188 -30.82 28.66 34.91
N SER A 189 -29.56 29.09 34.73
CA SER A 189 -28.89 29.97 35.71
C SER A 189 -28.80 31.46 35.34
N TYR A 190 -29.48 31.92 34.28
CA TYR A 190 -29.31 33.31 33.79
C TYR A 190 -30.44 34.30 34.13
N GLU A 191 -31.48 33.92 34.89
CA GLU A 191 -32.63 34.81 35.14
C GLU A 191 -32.89 35.20 36.62
N LEU A 192 -31.96 35.01 37.56
CA LEU A 192 -32.24 35.25 39.00
C LEU A 192 -31.39 36.29 39.75
N TYR A 193 -30.76 37.23 39.07
CA TYR A 193 -30.11 38.37 39.74
C TYR A 193 -30.48 39.70 39.10
N SER A 194 -31.71 40.14 39.34
CA SER A 194 -32.14 41.51 39.04
C SER A 194 -33.30 41.90 39.95
N TYR A 195 -33.13 41.92 41.28
CA TYR A 195 -33.89 42.80 42.17
C TYR A 195 -33.21 42.88 43.54
N SER A 196 -33.36 44.06 44.16
CA SER A 196 -32.96 44.51 45.51
C SER A 196 -31.48 44.68 45.78
N ASP A 197 -30.98 45.92 45.65
CA ASP A 197 -30.35 46.64 46.76
C ASP A 197 -30.10 48.10 46.36
N GLU A 198 -31.01 48.99 46.76
CA GLU A 198 -30.66 50.35 47.16
C GLU A 198 -31.79 50.84 48.08
N GLU A 199 -31.61 50.53 49.37
CA GLU A 199 -32.34 51.16 50.46
C GLU A 199 -32.08 52.68 50.44
N THR A 200 -33.17 53.42 50.34
CA THR A 200 -33.23 54.85 50.66
C THR A 200 -33.27 55.01 52.18
N ASP A 201 -32.24 55.62 52.76
CA ASP A 201 -32.33 56.19 54.11
C ASP A 201 -32.00 57.69 54.00
N ILE A 202 -33.02 58.53 54.18
CA ILE A 202 -32.89 59.99 54.29
C ILE A 202 -33.58 60.37 55.60
N SER A 203 -32.77 60.73 56.59
CA SER A 203 -33.16 61.41 57.82
C SER A 203 -33.32 62.90 57.61
#